data_AF-A0AAW0GJ42-F1
#
_entry.id   AF-A0AAW0GJ42-F1
#
_cell.length_a   1.000
_cell.length_b   1.000
_cell.length_c   1.000
_cell.angle_alpha   90.00
_cell.angle_beta   90.00
_cell.angle_gamma   90.00
#
_symmetry.space_group_name_H-M   'P 1'
#
loop_
_entity.id
_entity.type
_entity.pdbx_description
1 polymer ?
#
loop_
_entity_poly.entity_id
_entity_poly.type
_entity_poly.pdbx_seq_one_letter_code
_entity_poly.pdbx_strand_id
1 'polypeptide(L)'
;MAWKSAQYREMAVLLWRGFTYDQVMAQCFGNYEDNGTKGRQMPVHFGSKALHFHTISSPLATQIPQAAGVGFALKRDPLRRGKNCAAVFFGEGAASEGDFHAGMLLASTIPSPTLFIARNNGFAISTPSSEQYHGDGIASRGPGYGIDTIRVDGNDVLAVYSAVKEARRRCIDQGRGVLVEAMTYRVGHHSTSDDSFAYRPRQEVEDRKRIDNPIARFRKFLEHRGWWSDGDEEEYKDKVKKDVMKAFKRGETMQRPELKEMFNDVYGGEEPWNIKEQREELRQLIRKYGQDWEPWKNELKKFKGDFTES
;
A
#
# COMPACT_ATOMS: atom_id res chain seq x y z
N MET A 1 -12.58 4.09 9.89
CA MET A 1 -12.42 3.62 8.49
C MET A 1 -12.48 2.12 8.51
N ALA A 2 -13.45 1.51 7.82
CA ALA A 2 -13.59 0.06 7.81
C ALA A 2 -12.57 -0.56 6.87
N TRP A 3 -12.43 -0.06 5.65
CA TRP A 3 -11.62 -0.67 4.61
C TRP A 3 -10.61 0.33 4.04
N LYS A 4 -9.40 -0.13 3.70
CA LYS A 4 -8.38 0.67 2.97
C LYS A 4 -7.90 -0.08 1.75
N SER A 5 -7.76 0.63 0.65
CA SER A 5 -7.04 0.18 -0.54
C SER A 5 -5.89 1.15 -0.82
N ALA A 6 -4.78 0.64 -1.32
CA ALA A 6 -3.53 1.37 -1.45
C ALA A 6 -2.91 1.14 -2.82
N GLN A 7 -1.97 2.00 -3.19
CA GLN A 7 -1.26 1.92 -4.46
C GLN A 7 0.00 1.05 -4.33
N TYR A 8 0.91 1.40 -3.40
CA TYR A 8 2.12 0.63 -3.03
C TYR A 8 3.05 1.42 -2.08
N ARG A 9 2.72 2.67 -1.72
CA ARG A 9 3.56 3.52 -0.84
C ARG A 9 2.88 3.81 0.50
N GLU A 10 2.04 2.88 0.94
CA GLU A 10 1.18 3.02 2.13
C GLU A 10 1.60 2.11 3.30
N MET A 11 2.82 1.57 3.28
CA MET A 11 3.32 0.69 4.36
C MET A 11 3.15 1.32 5.76
N ALA A 12 3.34 2.64 5.88
CA ALA A 12 3.13 3.36 7.14
C ALA A 12 1.70 3.24 7.69
N VAL A 13 0.68 3.15 6.83
CA VAL A 13 -0.73 2.96 7.23
C VAL A 13 -0.92 1.57 7.85
N LEU A 14 -0.26 0.56 7.30
CA LEU A 14 -0.27 -0.81 7.83
C LEU A 14 0.47 -0.90 9.16
N LEU A 15 1.69 -0.37 9.25
CA LEU A 15 2.48 -0.35 10.48
C LEU A 15 1.73 0.34 11.62
N TRP A 16 1.13 1.52 11.35
CA TRP A 16 0.30 2.23 12.32
C TRP A 16 -0.91 1.42 12.83
N ARG A 17 -1.38 0.46 12.03
CA ARG A 17 -2.52 -0.40 12.35
C ARG A 17 -2.11 -1.73 13.00
N GLY A 18 -0.83 -1.93 13.28
CA GLY A 18 -0.31 -3.13 13.92
C GLY A 18 0.15 -4.21 12.95
N PHE A 19 0.36 -3.89 11.66
CA PHE A 19 1.13 -4.79 10.79
C PHE A 19 2.58 -4.82 11.28
N THR A 20 3.13 -6.01 11.51
CA THR A 20 4.44 -6.15 12.17
C THR A 20 5.60 -6.05 11.18
N TYR A 21 6.80 -5.76 11.67
CA TYR A 21 8.02 -5.84 10.85
C TYR A 21 8.23 -7.25 10.30
N ASP A 22 7.91 -8.29 11.06
CA ASP A 22 7.96 -9.68 10.57
C ASP A 22 7.03 -9.89 9.37
N GLN A 23 5.81 -9.35 9.39
CA GLN A 23 4.89 -9.45 8.26
C GLN A 23 5.36 -8.66 7.03
N VAL A 24 5.99 -7.49 7.24
CA VAL A 24 6.64 -6.74 6.15
C VAL A 24 7.74 -7.58 5.52
N MET A 25 8.63 -8.15 6.33
CA MET A 25 9.74 -8.97 5.85
C MET A 25 9.23 -10.24 5.17
N ALA A 26 8.21 -10.90 5.74
CA ALA A 26 7.62 -12.09 5.16
C ALA A 26 7.13 -11.88 3.73
N GLN A 27 6.39 -10.78 3.49
CA GLN A 27 5.91 -10.44 2.17
C GLN A 27 7.05 -10.04 1.22
N CYS A 28 8.02 -9.24 1.68
CA CYS A 28 9.14 -8.81 0.85
C CYS A 28 10.09 -9.95 0.45
N PHE A 29 10.32 -10.92 1.34
CA PHE A 29 11.12 -12.12 1.04
C PHE A 29 10.31 -13.22 0.35
N GLY A 30 8.98 -13.10 0.31
CA GLY A 30 8.08 -14.14 -0.20
C GLY A 30 8.21 -15.45 0.56
N ASN A 31 8.36 -15.37 1.90
CA ASN A 31 8.53 -16.56 2.74
C ASN A 31 7.18 -17.14 3.19
N TYR A 32 7.18 -18.33 3.79
CA TYR A 32 5.94 -19.06 4.12
C TYR A 32 5.04 -18.37 5.16
N GLU A 33 5.51 -17.33 5.85
CA GLU A 33 4.71 -16.55 6.79
C GLU A 33 3.99 -15.36 6.14
N ASP A 34 4.18 -15.15 4.84
CA ASP A 34 3.36 -14.21 4.08
C ASP A 34 1.93 -14.74 3.91
N ASN A 35 1.14 -14.59 4.96
CA ASN A 35 -0.26 -15.00 4.97
C ASN A 35 -1.14 -14.12 4.07
N GLY A 36 -0.65 -12.96 3.65
CA GLY A 36 -1.40 -12.00 2.84
C GLY A 36 -1.35 -12.33 1.36
N THR A 37 -0.16 -12.64 0.83
CA THR A 37 0.04 -12.90 -0.60
C THR A 37 0.65 -14.26 -0.92
N LYS A 38 1.07 -15.02 0.11
CA LYS A 38 1.71 -16.33 -0.01
C LYS A 38 2.90 -16.33 -0.97
N GLY A 39 3.68 -15.26 -0.98
CA GLY A 39 4.83 -15.09 -1.86
C GLY A 39 4.49 -14.98 -3.36
N ARG A 40 3.22 -14.77 -3.73
CA ARG A 40 2.76 -14.71 -5.13
C ARG A 40 2.90 -13.31 -5.75
N GLN A 41 3.06 -12.28 -4.94
CA GLN A 41 3.14 -10.90 -5.37
C GLN A 41 4.57 -10.37 -5.24
N MET A 42 4.89 -9.32 -6.01
CA MET A 42 6.16 -8.61 -5.87
C MET A 42 6.31 -7.99 -4.47
N PRO A 43 7.54 -7.74 -4.01
CA PRO A 43 7.76 -7.04 -2.74
C PRO A 43 6.99 -5.72 -2.67
N VAL A 44 6.53 -5.36 -1.47
CA VAL A 44 5.73 -4.14 -1.18
C VAL A 44 4.25 -4.24 -1.57
N HIS A 45 3.80 -5.35 -2.17
CA HIS A 45 2.38 -5.62 -2.40
C HIS A 45 1.68 -6.19 -1.15
N PHE A 46 1.69 -5.44 -0.05
CA PHE A 46 1.10 -5.90 1.20
C PHE A 46 -0.42 -6.05 1.13
N GLY A 47 -0.94 -6.99 1.92
CA GLY A 47 -2.38 -7.19 2.14
C GLY A 47 -2.65 -7.75 3.53
N SER A 48 -3.77 -7.36 4.14
CA SER A 48 -4.16 -7.88 5.45
C SER A 48 -5.66 -7.83 5.67
N LYS A 49 -6.31 -9.00 5.64
CA LYS A 49 -7.73 -9.14 5.97
C LYS A 49 -8.02 -8.70 7.41
N ALA A 50 -7.15 -9.08 8.36
CA ALA A 50 -7.28 -8.74 9.78
C ALA A 50 -7.27 -7.23 10.04
N LEU A 51 -6.48 -6.48 9.27
CA LEU A 51 -6.38 -5.02 9.40
C LEU A 51 -7.32 -4.26 8.44
N HIS A 52 -8.15 -5.00 7.69
CA HIS A 52 -9.03 -4.51 6.64
C HIS A 52 -8.29 -3.65 5.61
N PHE A 53 -7.18 -4.20 5.09
CA PHE A 53 -6.33 -3.60 4.09
C PHE A 53 -6.33 -4.52 2.85
N HIS A 54 -6.92 -4.04 1.76
CA HIS A 54 -6.91 -4.77 0.49
C HIS A 54 -5.48 -4.98 0.01
N THR A 55 -5.21 -6.19 -0.49
CA THR A 55 -3.93 -6.51 -1.10
C THR A 55 -3.66 -5.55 -2.25
N ILE A 56 -2.48 -4.95 -2.22
CA ILE A 56 -2.00 -4.05 -3.27
C ILE A 56 -1.83 -4.82 -4.59
N SER A 57 -2.15 -4.16 -5.70
CA SER A 57 -1.92 -4.63 -7.07
C SER A 57 -1.11 -3.61 -7.87
N SER A 58 -0.28 -4.06 -8.81
CA SER A 58 0.52 -3.15 -9.65
C SER A 58 -0.28 -2.19 -10.54
N PRO A 59 -1.36 -2.61 -11.22
CA PRO A 59 -2.08 -1.73 -12.13
C PRO A 59 -2.62 -0.50 -11.40
N LEU A 60 -2.16 0.67 -11.84
CA LEU A 60 -2.48 1.94 -11.20
C LEU A 60 -3.99 2.21 -11.27
N ALA A 61 -4.48 2.92 -10.24
CA ALA A 61 -5.86 3.38 -10.12
C ALA A 61 -6.97 2.32 -10.06
N THR A 62 -6.71 1.06 -10.40
CA THR A 62 -7.73 -0.02 -10.38
C THR A 62 -8.42 -0.18 -9.03
N GLN A 63 -7.73 0.14 -7.94
CA GLN A 63 -8.27 0.10 -6.59
C GLN A 63 -9.26 1.23 -6.26
N ILE A 64 -9.32 2.29 -7.08
CA ILE A 64 -10.17 3.47 -6.88
C ILE A 64 -11.66 3.13 -7.11
N PRO A 65 -12.08 2.59 -8.27
CA PRO A 65 -13.47 2.18 -8.47
C PRO A 65 -13.85 1.02 -7.54
N GLN A 66 -12.91 0.12 -7.22
CA GLN A 66 -13.14 -0.94 -6.22
C GLN A 66 -13.48 -0.35 -4.84
N ALA A 67 -12.76 0.68 -4.39
CA ALA A 67 -13.05 1.36 -3.12
C ALA A 67 -14.38 2.10 -3.12
N ALA A 68 -14.82 2.65 -4.26
CA ALA A 68 -16.17 3.17 -4.42
C ALA A 68 -17.23 2.05 -4.33
N GLY A 69 -16.99 0.89 -4.93
CA GLY A 69 -17.84 -0.30 -4.75
C GLY A 69 -17.94 -0.74 -3.28
N VAL A 70 -16.81 -0.78 -2.55
CA VAL A 70 -16.79 -1.08 -1.11
C VAL A 70 -17.55 -0.04 -0.31
N GLY A 71 -17.40 1.25 -0.63
CA GLY A 71 -18.17 2.33 0.00
C GLY A 71 -19.67 2.11 -0.16
N PHE A 72 -20.14 1.83 -1.37
CA PHE A 72 -21.53 1.50 -1.65
C PHE A 72 -22.02 0.28 -0.85
N ALA A 73 -21.24 -0.80 -0.78
CA ALA A 73 -21.57 -1.96 0.03
C ALA A 73 -21.71 -1.60 1.53
N LEU A 74 -20.79 -0.80 2.07
CA LEU A 74 -20.84 -0.33 3.46
C LEU A 74 -22.07 0.54 3.74
N LYS A 75 -22.55 1.31 2.76
CA LYS A 75 -23.79 2.10 2.89
C LYS A 75 -25.03 1.22 2.94
N ARG A 76 -25.01 0.06 2.28
CA ARG A 76 -26.14 -0.90 2.21
C ARG A 76 -26.18 -1.86 3.38
N ASP A 77 -25.06 -2.16 4.01
CA ASP A 77 -24.99 -3.04 5.18
C ASP A 77 -25.55 -2.34 6.44
N PRO A 78 -26.66 -2.82 7.03
CA PRO A 78 -27.27 -2.21 8.23
C PRO A 78 -26.34 -2.13 9.45
N LEU A 79 -25.38 -3.05 9.59
CA LEU A 79 -24.44 -3.08 10.71
C LEU A 79 -23.31 -2.06 10.55
N ARG A 80 -23.07 -1.59 9.33
CA ARG A 80 -21.91 -0.74 8.96
C ARG A 80 -22.32 0.66 8.50
N ARG A 81 -23.54 0.82 7.99
CA ARG A 81 -24.11 2.08 7.53
C ARG A 81 -24.03 3.15 8.62
N GLY A 82 -23.55 4.34 8.26
CA GLY A 82 -23.43 5.48 9.18
C GLY A 82 -22.29 5.37 10.20
N LYS A 83 -21.44 4.34 10.11
CA LYS A 83 -20.29 4.16 11.01
C LYS A 83 -18.97 4.05 10.25
N ASN A 84 -19.05 3.52 9.03
CA ASN A 84 -17.90 3.10 8.25
C ASN A 84 -17.85 3.74 6.87
N CYS A 85 -16.62 3.97 6.40
CA CYS A 85 -16.29 4.39 5.06
C CYS A 85 -15.14 3.53 4.53
N ALA A 86 -15.05 3.44 3.21
CA ALA A 86 -13.86 2.99 2.51
C ALA A 86 -12.85 4.14 2.42
N ALA A 87 -11.57 3.85 2.41
CA ALA A 87 -10.51 4.82 2.13
C ALA A 87 -9.62 4.27 1.02
N VAL A 88 -9.19 5.13 0.10
CA VAL A 88 -8.32 4.74 -1.00
C VAL A 88 -7.18 5.74 -1.18
N PHE A 89 -5.97 5.21 -1.23
CA PHE A 89 -4.75 5.99 -1.48
C PHE A 89 -4.29 5.82 -2.92
N PHE A 90 -3.82 6.92 -3.51
CA PHE A 90 -3.25 6.97 -4.85
C PHE A 90 -2.35 8.21 -4.99
N GLY A 91 -1.40 8.18 -5.92
CA GLY A 91 -0.57 9.32 -6.29
C GLY A 91 -1.24 10.23 -7.32
N GLU A 92 -0.70 11.43 -7.51
CA GLU A 92 -1.16 12.35 -8.56
C GLU A 92 -1.02 11.74 -9.96
N GLY A 93 0.00 10.91 -10.17
CA GLY A 93 0.18 10.14 -11.39
C GLY A 93 -1.02 9.25 -11.73
N ALA A 94 -1.43 8.43 -10.76
CA ALA A 94 -2.55 7.50 -10.91
C ALA A 94 -3.90 8.22 -11.08
N ALA A 95 -4.01 9.49 -10.69
CA ALA A 95 -5.21 10.28 -10.93
C ALA A 95 -5.43 10.67 -12.41
N SER A 96 -4.44 10.42 -13.29
CA SER A 96 -4.60 10.58 -14.74
C SER A 96 -5.15 9.33 -15.45
N GLU A 97 -5.28 8.20 -14.75
CA GLU A 97 -5.89 6.98 -15.28
C GLU A 97 -7.41 7.11 -15.39
N GLY A 98 -8.02 6.42 -16.35
CA GLY A 98 -9.48 6.39 -16.55
C GLY A 98 -10.24 5.88 -15.32
N ASP A 99 -9.65 4.96 -14.57
CA ASP A 99 -10.25 4.40 -13.35
C ASP A 99 -10.40 5.43 -12.22
N PHE A 100 -9.57 6.48 -12.18
CA PHE A 100 -9.79 7.60 -11.26
C PHE A 100 -11.11 8.31 -11.58
N HIS A 101 -11.34 8.63 -12.86
CA HIS A 101 -12.59 9.26 -13.30
C HIS A 101 -13.80 8.36 -12.98
N ALA A 102 -13.72 7.08 -13.33
CA ALA A 102 -14.79 6.12 -13.09
C ALA A 102 -15.13 5.99 -11.59
N GLY A 103 -14.12 5.86 -10.73
CA GLY A 103 -14.32 5.74 -9.28
C GLY A 103 -14.89 7.01 -8.63
N MET A 104 -14.44 8.20 -9.07
CA MET A 104 -14.99 9.48 -8.61
C MET A 104 -16.44 9.66 -9.05
N LEU A 105 -16.76 9.38 -10.32
CA LEU A 105 -18.12 9.48 -10.84
C LEU A 105 -19.07 8.48 -10.18
N LEU A 106 -18.60 7.26 -9.90
CA LEU A 106 -19.37 6.28 -9.15
C LEU A 106 -19.70 6.80 -7.75
N ALA A 107 -18.71 7.29 -7.00
CA ALA A 107 -18.94 7.80 -5.64
C ALA A 107 -19.75 9.11 -5.59
N SER A 108 -19.81 9.85 -6.70
CA SER A 108 -20.69 11.00 -6.88
C SER A 108 -22.15 10.56 -7.10
N THR A 109 -22.38 9.67 -8.05
CA THR A 109 -23.74 9.32 -8.50
C THR A 109 -24.46 8.40 -7.53
N ILE A 110 -23.78 7.40 -6.96
CA ILE A 110 -24.36 6.47 -5.98
C ILE A 110 -23.92 6.81 -4.54
N PRO A 111 -24.74 6.50 -3.51
CA PRO A 111 -24.35 6.69 -2.11
C PRO A 111 -23.16 5.82 -1.70
N SER A 112 -21.95 6.34 -1.88
CA SER A 112 -20.70 5.66 -1.55
C SER A 112 -19.88 6.50 -0.55
N PRO A 113 -19.90 6.17 0.75
CA PRO A 113 -18.96 6.73 1.72
C PRO A 113 -17.52 6.25 1.43
N THR A 114 -16.85 6.96 0.52
CA THR A 114 -15.47 6.71 0.12
C THR A 114 -14.60 7.95 0.33
N LEU A 115 -13.52 7.78 1.09
CA LEU A 115 -12.50 8.80 1.28
C LEU A 115 -11.36 8.58 0.28
N PHE A 116 -11.22 9.49 -0.68
CA PHE A 116 -10.15 9.50 -1.67
C PHE A 116 -8.98 10.31 -1.13
N ILE A 117 -7.79 9.72 -1.04
CA ILE A 117 -6.59 10.35 -0.48
C ILE A 117 -5.50 10.36 -1.55
N ALA A 118 -5.38 11.49 -2.23
CA ALA A 118 -4.34 11.74 -3.21
C ALA A 118 -3.06 12.18 -2.51
N ARG A 119 -1.95 11.45 -2.72
CA ARG A 119 -0.61 11.86 -2.32
C ARG A 119 0.06 12.54 -3.51
N ASN A 120 -0.03 13.86 -3.57
CA ASN A 120 0.61 14.62 -4.62
C ASN A 120 2.06 14.89 -4.20
N ASN A 121 2.99 14.12 -4.76
CA ASN A 121 4.41 14.22 -4.42
C ASN A 121 5.26 14.93 -5.49
N GLY A 122 4.59 15.45 -6.52
CA GLY A 122 5.17 16.17 -7.66
C GLY A 122 5.65 15.30 -8.82
N PHE A 123 5.71 13.96 -8.69
CA PHE A 123 6.31 13.09 -9.71
C PHE A 123 5.68 11.68 -9.84
N ALA A 124 5.30 11.34 -11.07
CA ALA A 124 4.97 9.99 -11.50
C ALA A 124 6.19 9.33 -12.17
N ILE A 125 6.97 8.55 -11.41
CA ILE A 125 8.31 8.06 -11.82
C ILE A 125 9.20 9.26 -12.16
N SER A 126 9.40 9.56 -13.44
CA SER A 126 10.17 10.67 -13.99
C SER A 126 9.32 11.85 -14.44
N THR A 127 8.02 11.64 -14.68
CA THR A 127 7.10 12.67 -15.17
C THR A 127 6.79 13.68 -14.07
N PRO A 128 7.17 14.96 -14.19
CA PRO A 128 6.80 15.99 -13.24
C PRO A 128 5.29 16.30 -13.35
N SER A 129 4.71 16.83 -12.27
CA SER A 129 3.28 17.18 -12.23
C SER A 129 2.87 18.19 -13.31
N SER A 130 3.79 19.07 -13.75
CA SER A 130 3.58 20.01 -14.85
C SER A 130 3.33 19.35 -16.21
N GLU A 131 3.80 18.12 -16.40
CA GLU A 131 3.52 17.29 -17.57
C GLU A 131 2.37 16.30 -17.32
N GLN A 132 1.98 16.11 -16.06
CA GLN A 132 0.91 15.19 -15.68
C GLN A 132 -0.49 15.79 -15.84
N TYR A 133 -0.63 17.11 -15.64
CA TYR A 133 -1.88 17.84 -15.80
C TYR A 133 -1.67 19.36 -15.89
N HIS A 134 -2.63 20.05 -16.50
CA HIS A 134 -2.66 21.53 -16.57
C HIS A 134 -3.61 22.19 -15.57
N GLY A 135 -4.46 21.42 -14.88
CA GLY A 135 -5.36 21.93 -13.85
C GLY A 135 -4.64 22.22 -12.53
N ASP A 136 -5.38 22.79 -11.58
CA ASP A 136 -4.87 23.05 -10.22
C ASP A 136 -4.87 21.76 -9.39
N GLY A 137 -3.90 20.88 -9.64
CA GLY A 137 -3.70 19.63 -8.90
C GLY A 137 -4.85 18.64 -9.01
N ILE A 138 -4.98 17.79 -7.99
CA ILE A 138 -6.05 16.80 -7.89
C ILE A 138 -7.28 17.38 -7.19
N ALA A 139 -7.09 18.26 -6.21
CA ALA A 139 -8.19 18.86 -5.45
C ALA A 139 -9.20 19.60 -6.35
N SER A 140 -8.74 20.35 -7.36
CA SER A 140 -9.66 21.09 -8.26
C SER A 140 -10.58 20.17 -9.09
N ARG A 141 -10.25 18.89 -9.22
CA ARG A 141 -11.05 17.92 -9.98
C ARG A 141 -12.30 17.48 -9.21
N GLY A 142 -12.22 17.41 -7.88
CA GLY A 142 -13.30 16.89 -7.02
C GLY A 142 -14.62 17.66 -7.14
N PRO A 143 -14.63 19.01 -7.12
CA PRO A 143 -15.85 19.80 -7.33
C PRO A 143 -16.55 19.53 -8.67
N GLY A 144 -15.82 19.17 -9.72
CA GLY A 144 -16.40 18.77 -11.01
C GLY A 144 -17.28 17.51 -10.93
N TYR A 145 -17.07 16.67 -9.92
CA TYR A 145 -17.93 15.52 -9.61
C TYR A 145 -18.95 15.84 -8.51
N GLY A 146 -19.02 17.07 -8.00
CA GLY A 146 -19.83 17.40 -6.82
C GLY A 146 -19.31 16.74 -5.53
N ILE A 147 -18.01 16.43 -5.46
CA ILE A 147 -17.39 15.80 -4.28
C ILE A 147 -16.72 16.86 -3.41
N ASP A 148 -17.08 16.87 -2.12
CA ASP A 148 -16.41 17.69 -1.09
C ASP A 148 -14.91 17.44 -1.14
N THR A 149 -14.12 18.51 -1.21
CA THR A 149 -12.68 18.39 -1.45
C THR A 149 -11.87 19.34 -0.57
N ILE A 150 -10.70 18.89 -0.13
CA ILE A 150 -9.73 19.70 0.61
C ILE A 150 -8.29 19.38 0.14
N ARG A 151 -7.47 20.42 0.01
CA ARG A 151 -6.01 20.27 -0.13
C ARG A 151 -5.34 20.58 1.21
N VAL A 152 -4.34 19.79 1.58
CA VAL A 152 -3.59 19.94 2.83
C VAL A 152 -2.09 19.85 2.60
N ASP A 153 -1.35 20.47 3.51
CA ASP A 153 0.07 20.20 3.68
C ASP A 153 0.25 18.75 4.19
N GLY A 154 0.76 17.88 3.33
CA GLY A 154 0.99 16.47 3.62
C GLY A 154 2.20 16.20 4.52
N ASN A 155 3.06 17.21 4.74
CA ASN A 155 4.19 17.13 5.65
C ASN A 155 3.84 17.66 7.06
N ASP A 156 2.64 18.18 7.26
CA ASP A 156 2.08 18.50 8.57
C ASP A 156 1.13 17.39 9.06
N VAL A 157 1.62 16.55 9.97
CA VAL A 157 0.83 15.42 10.49
C VAL A 157 -0.45 15.85 11.20
N LEU A 158 -0.48 17.03 11.84
CA LEU A 158 -1.66 17.54 12.53
C LEU A 158 -2.69 18.08 11.53
N ALA A 159 -2.24 18.73 10.46
CA ALA A 159 -3.09 19.16 9.35
C ALA A 159 -3.73 17.95 8.65
N VAL A 160 -2.91 16.95 8.28
CA VAL A 160 -3.38 15.69 7.67
C VAL A 160 -4.38 15.00 8.60
N TYR A 161 -4.05 14.84 9.89
CA TYR A 161 -4.95 14.21 10.85
C TYR A 161 -6.30 14.95 10.94
N SER A 162 -6.28 16.28 11.06
CA SER A 162 -7.49 17.09 11.21
C SER A 162 -8.37 17.03 9.98
N ALA A 163 -7.78 17.18 8.78
CA ALA A 163 -8.52 17.12 7.53
C ALA A 163 -9.07 15.73 7.25
N VAL A 164 -8.29 14.66 7.46
CA VAL A 164 -8.75 13.28 7.26
C VAL A 164 -9.85 12.92 8.28
N LYS A 165 -9.76 13.42 9.51
CA LYS A 165 -10.80 13.22 10.53
C LYS A 165 -12.12 13.88 10.14
N GLU A 166 -12.08 15.13 9.68
CA GLU A 166 -13.27 15.84 9.21
C GLU A 166 -13.81 15.24 7.90
N ALA A 167 -12.94 14.93 6.95
CA ALA A 167 -13.31 14.28 5.69
C ALA A 167 -13.99 12.93 5.94
N ARG A 168 -13.48 12.13 6.89
CA ARG A 168 -14.16 10.90 7.31
C ARG A 168 -15.54 11.18 7.90
N ARG A 169 -15.67 12.19 8.77
CA ARG A 169 -16.95 12.55 9.39
C ARG A 169 -17.98 12.90 8.32
N ARG A 170 -17.64 13.83 7.41
CA ARG A 170 -18.51 14.22 6.27
C ARG A 170 -18.89 13.04 5.39
N CYS A 171 -17.91 12.21 5.04
CA CYS A 171 -18.10 11.02 4.23
C CYS A 171 -19.15 10.07 4.83
N ILE A 172 -19.12 9.87 6.16
CA ILE A 172 -20.07 9.03 6.88
C ILE A 172 -21.45 9.70 6.99
N ASP A 173 -21.48 10.97 7.41
CA ASP A 173 -22.72 11.71 7.69
C ASP A 173 -23.53 11.91 6.40
N GLN A 174 -22.87 12.31 5.31
CA GLN A 174 -23.49 12.50 4.00
C GLN A 174 -23.69 11.16 3.27
N GLY A 175 -22.89 10.13 3.60
CA GLY A 175 -22.86 8.87 2.86
C GLY A 175 -22.36 9.01 1.43
N ARG A 176 -21.44 9.96 1.20
CA ARG A 176 -20.90 10.37 -0.11
C ARG A 176 -19.37 10.43 -0.07
N GLY A 177 -18.76 10.56 -1.26
CA GLY A 177 -17.32 10.68 -1.41
C GLY A 177 -16.76 11.99 -0.84
N VAL A 178 -15.52 11.96 -0.35
CA VAL A 178 -14.73 13.16 -0.01
C VAL A 178 -13.31 12.96 -0.55
N LEU A 179 -12.75 13.99 -1.17
CA LEU A 179 -11.38 13.99 -1.69
C LEU A 179 -10.45 14.82 -0.80
N VAL A 180 -9.32 14.23 -0.44
CA VAL A 180 -8.22 14.90 0.27
C VAL A 180 -6.98 14.83 -0.62
N GLU A 181 -6.43 15.96 -1.01
CA GLU A 181 -5.12 16.05 -1.65
C GLU A 181 -4.07 16.46 -0.62
N ALA A 182 -3.17 15.54 -0.28
CA ALA A 182 -2.03 15.80 0.58
C ALA A 182 -0.80 16.13 -0.28
N MET A 183 -0.37 17.39 -0.21
CA MET A 183 0.82 17.90 -0.92
C MET A 183 2.07 17.48 -0.15
N THR A 184 3.00 16.80 -0.81
CA THR A 184 4.26 16.35 -0.21
C THR A 184 5.35 16.31 -1.28
N TYR A 185 6.52 15.73 -0.96
CA TYR A 185 7.62 15.58 -1.90
C TYR A 185 8.22 14.19 -1.81
N ARG A 186 8.47 13.55 -2.97
CA ARG A 186 9.13 12.24 -3.02
C ARG A 186 10.65 12.40 -2.87
N VAL A 187 11.13 12.43 -1.63
CA VAL A 187 12.57 12.56 -1.32
C VAL A 187 13.39 11.40 -1.90
N GLY A 188 12.94 10.16 -1.73
CA GLY A 188 13.61 9.00 -2.31
C GLY A 188 13.41 8.86 -3.82
N HIS A 189 14.12 7.89 -4.41
CA HIS A 189 13.85 7.42 -5.77
C HIS A 189 12.43 6.85 -5.90
N HIS A 190 11.96 6.65 -7.13
CA HIS A 190 10.66 6.03 -7.38
C HIS A 190 10.61 4.61 -6.79
N SER A 191 11.63 3.80 -7.10
CA SER A 191 11.80 2.43 -6.64
C SER A 191 13.30 2.08 -6.60
N THR A 192 13.64 0.84 -6.25
CA THR A 192 15.02 0.33 -6.38
C THR A 192 15.47 0.15 -7.84
N SER A 193 14.55 0.22 -8.80
CA SER A 193 14.82 0.15 -10.24
C SER A 193 14.94 1.53 -10.90
N ASP A 194 14.96 2.61 -10.12
CA ASP A 194 14.96 4.00 -10.59
C ASP A 194 16.14 4.77 -10.01
N ASP A 195 16.78 5.60 -10.83
CA ASP A 195 17.69 6.66 -10.39
C ASP A 195 17.05 8.02 -10.68
N SER A 196 16.55 8.66 -9.61
CA SER A 196 15.87 9.92 -9.76
C SER A 196 16.75 11.12 -10.06
N PHE A 197 18.07 11.00 -9.92
CA PHE A 197 18.98 12.09 -10.27
C PHE A 197 19.13 12.26 -11.79
N ALA A 198 18.66 11.28 -12.58
CA ALA A 198 18.59 11.40 -14.03
C ALA A 198 17.58 12.47 -14.52
N TYR A 199 16.59 12.83 -13.69
CA TYR A 199 15.52 13.77 -14.07
C TYR A 199 15.15 14.77 -12.97
N ARG A 200 15.81 14.74 -11.81
CA ARG A 200 15.66 15.74 -10.74
C ARG A 200 17.01 16.21 -10.23
N PRO A 201 17.21 17.54 -10.05
CA PRO A 201 18.43 18.05 -9.47
C PRO A 201 18.65 17.54 -8.04
N ARG A 202 19.84 16.99 -7.77
CA ARG A 202 20.21 16.47 -6.43
C ARG A 202 20.06 17.52 -5.34
N GLN A 203 20.44 18.76 -5.65
CA GLN A 203 20.35 19.89 -4.73
C GLN A 203 18.90 20.16 -4.30
N GLU A 204 17.95 20.14 -5.25
CA GLU A 204 16.53 20.34 -4.96
C GLU A 204 16.01 19.27 -3.97
N VAL A 205 16.36 18.01 -4.20
CA VAL A 205 15.95 16.89 -3.35
C VAL A 205 16.49 17.04 -1.92
N GLU A 206 17.77 17.38 -1.78
CA GLU A 206 18.40 17.58 -0.46
C GLU A 206 17.83 18.81 0.27
N ASP A 207 17.55 19.90 -0.46
CA ASP A 207 16.90 21.08 0.12
C ASP A 207 15.49 20.76 0.60
N ARG A 208 14.68 20.06 -0.20
CA ARG A 208 13.34 19.59 0.22
C ARG A 208 13.41 18.71 1.46
N LYS A 209 14.32 17.74 1.48
CA LYS A 209 14.54 16.81 2.61
C LYS A 209 14.93 17.52 3.91
N ARG A 210 15.68 18.62 3.81
CA ARG A 210 16.14 19.41 4.97
C ARG A 210 15.10 20.40 5.45
N ILE A 211 14.46 21.11 4.52
CA ILE A 211 13.58 22.24 4.82
C ILE A 211 12.19 21.77 5.23
N ASP A 212 11.64 20.77 4.55
CA ASP A 212 10.25 20.34 4.70
C ASP A 212 10.15 18.83 4.92
N ASN A 213 10.47 18.42 6.15
CA ASN A 213 10.48 17.04 6.59
C ASN A 213 9.41 16.81 7.68
N PRO A 214 8.43 15.90 7.47
CA PRO A 214 7.35 15.68 8.43
C PRO A 214 7.82 15.19 9.79
N ILE A 215 8.87 14.37 9.83
CA ILE A 215 9.42 13.82 11.08
C ILE A 215 10.09 14.94 11.87
N ALA A 216 10.98 15.70 11.23
CA ALA A 216 11.68 16.80 11.90
C ALA A 216 10.70 17.90 12.36
N ARG A 217 9.71 18.23 11.53
CA ARG A 217 8.69 19.23 11.86
C ARG A 217 7.85 18.81 13.06
N PHE A 218 7.36 17.57 13.08
CA PHE A 218 6.56 17.10 14.20
C PHE A 218 7.39 16.92 15.48
N ARG A 219 8.63 16.45 15.36
CA ARG A 219 9.57 16.37 16.48
C ARG A 219 9.76 17.72 17.18
N LYS A 220 10.04 18.78 16.41
CA LYS A 220 10.18 20.14 16.97
C LYS A 220 8.92 20.59 17.72
N PHE A 221 7.73 20.25 17.20
CA PHE A 221 6.48 20.52 17.90
C PHE A 221 6.39 19.78 19.24
N LEU A 222 6.78 18.49 19.29
CA LEU A 222 6.76 17.69 20.51
C LEU A 222 7.78 18.19 21.54
N GLU A 223 9.00 18.55 21.12
CA GLU A 223 10.04 19.12 21.97
C GLU A 223 9.60 20.46 22.57
N HIS A 224 8.99 21.33 21.77
CA HIS A 224 8.43 22.59 22.26
C HIS A 224 7.33 22.40 23.31
N ARG A 225 6.61 21.26 23.26
CA ARG A 225 5.61 20.87 24.25
C ARG A 225 6.20 20.15 25.48
N GLY A 226 7.49 19.84 25.47
CA GLY A 226 8.13 19.02 26.50
C GLY A 226 7.70 17.55 26.49
N TRP A 227 7.21 17.04 25.36
CA TRP A 227 6.74 15.65 25.20
C TRP A 227 7.77 14.73 24.56
N TRP A 228 8.90 15.28 24.10
CA TRP A 228 9.99 14.57 23.46
C TRP A 228 11.31 15.27 23.74
N SER A 229 12.39 14.51 23.78
CA SER A 229 13.75 15.00 24.01
C SER A 229 14.76 14.32 23.09
N ASP A 230 16.00 14.82 23.06
CA ASP A 230 17.10 14.15 22.35
C ASP A 230 17.35 12.73 22.87
N GLY A 231 17.22 12.51 24.19
CA GLY A 231 17.37 11.19 24.80
C GLY A 231 16.28 10.22 24.34
N ASP A 232 15.02 10.66 24.31
CA ASP A 232 13.90 9.85 23.81
C ASP A 232 14.10 9.47 22.34
N GLU A 233 14.60 10.41 21.52
CA GLU A 233 14.88 10.16 20.12
C GLU A 233 15.94 9.06 19.92
N GLU A 234 17.08 9.19 20.61
CA GLU A 234 18.19 8.24 20.49
C GLU A 234 17.76 6.84 20.93
N GLU A 235 17.09 6.73 22.08
CA GLU A 235 16.55 5.47 22.58
C GLU A 235 15.55 4.85 21.59
N TYR A 236 14.61 5.65 21.06
CA TYR A 236 13.59 5.18 20.14
C TYR A 236 14.20 4.70 18.81
N LYS A 237 15.16 5.45 18.25
CA LYS A 237 15.88 5.06 17.02
C LYS A 237 16.63 3.75 17.21
N ASP A 238 17.34 3.59 18.31
CA ASP A 238 18.09 2.37 18.61
C ASP A 238 17.17 1.17 18.77
N LYS A 239 16.04 1.35 19.47
CA LYS A 239 15.01 0.32 19.59
C LYS A 239 14.45 -0.10 18.24
N VAL A 240 13.97 0.86 17.44
CA VAL A 240 13.39 0.57 16.11
C VAL A 240 14.41 -0.10 15.19
N LYS A 241 15.67 0.36 15.21
CA LYS A 241 16.76 -0.27 14.44
C LYS A 241 16.97 -1.73 14.85
N LYS A 242 17.01 -2.03 16.15
CA LYS A 242 17.14 -3.41 16.65
C LYS A 242 15.95 -4.28 16.22
N ASP A 243 14.73 -3.76 16.34
CA ASP A 243 13.50 -4.48 15.98
C ASP A 243 13.45 -4.80 14.48
N VAL A 244 13.76 -3.83 13.62
CA VAL A 244 13.80 -4.01 12.16
C VAL A 244 14.89 -5.00 11.76
N MET A 245 16.10 -4.89 12.33
CA MET A 245 17.19 -5.83 12.02
C MET A 245 16.91 -7.26 12.49
N LYS A 246 16.21 -7.41 13.62
CA LYS A 246 15.75 -8.72 14.11
C LYS A 246 14.77 -9.35 13.13
N ALA A 247 13.75 -8.59 12.70
CA ALA A 247 12.77 -9.07 11.72
C ALA A 247 13.43 -9.39 10.36
N PHE A 248 14.38 -8.57 9.91
CA PHE A 248 15.14 -8.80 8.68
C PHE A 248 15.90 -10.14 8.71
N LYS A 249 16.76 -10.33 9.72
CA LYS A 249 17.57 -11.55 9.87
C LYS A 249 16.71 -12.81 9.96
N ARG A 250 15.56 -12.69 10.64
CA ARG A 250 14.57 -13.76 10.69
C ARG A 250 14.03 -14.02 9.29
N GLY A 251 13.44 -13.02 8.64
CA GLY A 251 12.82 -13.14 7.32
C GLY A 251 13.72 -13.71 6.23
N GLU A 252 15.00 -13.31 6.21
CA GLU A 252 16.01 -13.75 5.23
C GLU A 252 16.34 -15.26 5.33
N THR A 253 16.22 -15.84 6.53
CA THR A 253 16.53 -17.25 6.78
C THR A 253 15.33 -18.18 6.62
N MET A 254 14.14 -17.63 6.41
CA MET A 254 12.91 -18.43 6.27
C MET A 254 12.75 -18.96 4.85
N GLN A 255 12.24 -20.18 4.77
CA GLN A 255 11.88 -20.80 3.49
C GLN A 255 10.67 -20.12 2.84
N ARG A 256 10.58 -20.22 1.52
CA ARG A 256 9.40 -19.91 0.73
C ARG A 256 8.24 -20.83 1.08
N PRO A 257 6.99 -20.46 0.74
CA PRO A 257 5.83 -21.36 0.83
C PRO A 257 6.09 -22.70 0.15
N GLU A 258 5.27 -23.70 0.45
CA GLU A 258 5.32 -24.96 -0.31
C GLU A 258 5.06 -24.68 -1.79
N LEU A 259 5.78 -25.34 -2.70
CA LEU A 259 5.66 -25.06 -4.13
C LEU A 259 4.23 -25.28 -4.66
N LYS A 260 3.44 -26.18 -4.01
CA LYS A 260 2.03 -26.44 -4.37
C LYS A 260 1.13 -25.23 -4.18
N GLU A 261 1.52 -24.28 -3.33
CA GLU A 261 0.78 -23.04 -3.13
C GLU A 261 0.67 -22.20 -4.41
N MET A 262 1.49 -22.45 -5.44
CA MET A 262 1.33 -21.76 -6.73
C MET A 262 0.02 -22.10 -7.46
N PHE A 263 -0.58 -23.26 -7.16
CA PHE A 263 -1.83 -23.72 -7.78
C PHE A 263 -3.08 -23.39 -6.94
N ASN A 264 -2.90 -23.02 -5.67
CA ASN A 264 -3.99 -22.75 -4.75
C ASN A 264 -4.56 -21.33 -4.95
N ASP A 265 -5.81 -21.14 -4.53
CA ASP A 265 -6.54 -19.86 -4.52
C ASP A 265 -6.75 -19.18 -5.90
N VAL A 266 -6.48 -19.89 -7.00
CA VAL A 266 -6.81 -19.41 -8.36
C VAL A 266 -8.34 -19.30 -8.53
N TYR A 267 -9.07 -20.26 -7.95
CA TYR A 267 -10.53 -20.30 -7.93
C TYR A 267 -11.03 -20.52 -6.50
N GLY A 268 -12.25 -20.09 -6.21
CA GLY A 268 -12.99 -20.49 -5.02
C GLY A 268 -13.86 -21.72 -5.30
N GLY A 269 -14.03 -22.60 -4.32
CA GLY A 269 -14.87 -23.80 -4.45
C GLY A 269 -14.06 -25.04 -4.85
N GLU A 270 -14.64 -25.89 -5.71
CA GLU A 270 -13.96 -27.11 -6.18
C GLU A 270 -12.80 -26.77 -7.12
N GLU A 271 -11.66 -27.42 -6.90
CA GLU A 271 -10.47 -27.24 -7.73
C GLU A 271 -10.70 -27.80 -9.15
N PRO A 272 -10.52 -26.97 -10.21
CA PRO A 272 -10.69 -27.41 -11.59
C PRO A 272 -9.74 -28.54 -11.99
N TRP A 273 -10.19 -29.40 -12.91
CA TRP A 273 -9.43 -30.56 -13.40
C TRP A 273 -8.05 -30.18 -13.95
N ASN A 274 -7.94 -29.07 -14.69
CA ASN A 274 -6.69 -28.63 -15.29
C ASN A 274 -5.67 -28.15 -14.25
N ILE A 275 -6.11 -27.61 -13.10
CA ILE A 275 -5.22 -27.25 -11.99
C ILE A 275 -4.68 -28.51 -11.30
N LYS A 276 -5.53 -29.54 -11.14
CA LYS A 276 -5.11 -30.85 -10.60
C LYS A 276 -4.06 -31.50 -11.50
N GLU A 277 -4.29 -31.52 -12.82
CA GLU A 277 -3.36 -32.09 -13.79
C GLU A 277 -2.01 -31.35 -13.81
N GLN A 278 -2.01 -30.02 -13.86
CA GLN A 278 -0.78 -29.23 -13.87
C GLN A 278 0.04 -29.41 -12.58
N ARG A 279 -0.63 -29.51 -11.43
CA ARG A 279 0.05 -29.79 -10.15
C ARG A 279 0.71 -31.16 -10.14
N GLU A 280 0.02 -32.18 -10.65
CA GLU A 280 0.56 -33.54 -10.76
C GLU A 280 1.70 -33.61 -11.80
N GLU A 281 1.57 -32.92 -12.92
CA GLU A 281 2.65 -32.80 -13.92
C GLU A 281 3.92 -32.20 -13.30
N LEU A 282 3.80 -31.08 -12.58
CA LEU A 282 4.95 -30.48 -11.88
C LEU A 282 5.57 -31.45 -10.89
N ARG A 283 4.75 -32.23 -10.18
CA ARG A 283 5.21 -33.23 -9.21
C ARG A 283 6.03 -34.32 -9.90
N GLN A 284 5.56 -34.82 -11.04
CA GLN A 284 6.27 -35.82 -11.83
C GLN A 284 7.60 -35.27 -12.36
N LEU A 285 7.62 -34.01 -12.83
CA LEU A 285 8.85 -33.35 -13.27
C LEU A 285 9.87 -33.22 -12.14
N ILE A 286 9.45 -32.82 -10.94
CA ILE A 286 10.35 -32.69 -9.79
C ILE A 286 10.86 -34.05 -9.32
N ARG A 287 10.03 -35.09 -9.33
CA ARG A 287 10.49 -36.47 -9.05
C ARG A 287 11.52 -36.96 -10.04
N LYS A 288 11.30 -36.68 -11.33
CA LYS A 288 12.17 -37.16 -12.41
C LYS A 288 13.49 -36.40 -12.47
N TYR A 289 13.45 -35.09 -12.27
CA TYR A 289 14.55 -34.19 -12.61
C TYR A 289 15.04 -33.31 -11.45
N GLY A 290 14.35 -33.28 -10.31
CA GLY A 290 14.67 -32.39 -9.19
C GLY A 290 16.04 -32.65 -8.56
N GLN A 291 16.62 -33.83 -8.81
CA GLN A 291 17.97 -34.20 -8.36
C GLN A 291 19.00 -34.30 -9.50
N ASP A 292 18.64 -33.92 -10.73
CA ASP A 292 19.52 -34.10 -11.89
C ASP A 292 20.41 -32.88 -12.13
N TRP A 293 19.98 -31.69 -11.71
CA TRP A 293 20.68 -30.43 -11.95
C TRP A 293 20.87 -29.63 -10.66
N GLU A 294 22.12 -29.27 -10.37
CA GLU A 294 22.51 -28.62 -9.10
C GLU A 294 21.77 -27.29 -8.83
N PRO A 295 21.54 -26.41 -9.83
CA PRO A 295 20.68 -25.24 -9.65
C PRO A 295 19.24 -25.57 -9.22
N TRP A 296 18.63 -26.65 -9.73
CA TRP A 296 17.28 -27.06 -9.29
C TRP A 296 17.28 -27.57 -7.86
N LYS A 297 18.28 -28.38 -7.47
CA LYS A 297 18.44 -28.80 -6.07
C LYS A 297 18.52 -27.61 -5.13
N ASN A 298 19.34 -26.62 -5.49
CA ASN A 298 19.55 -25.44 -4.65
C ASN A 298 18.33 -24.53 -4.61
N GLU A 299 17.55 -24.46 -5.69
CA GLU A 299 16.28 -23.73 -5.68
C GLU A 299 15.22 -24.45 -4.84
N LEU A 300 15.06 -25.76 -4.98
CA LEU A 300 14.08 -26.56 -4.22
C LEU A 300 14.30 -26.48 -2.70
N LYS A 301 15.55 -26.43 -2.23
CA LYS A 301 15.88 -26.24 -0.80
C LYS A 301 15.28 -24.95 -0.19
N LYS A 302 14.97 -23.96 -1.02
CA LYS A 302 14.39 -22.68 -0.57
C LYS A 302 12.91 -22.82 -0.23
N PHE A 303 12.20 -23.82 -0.72
CA PHE A 303 10.78 -24.02 -0.47
C PHE A 303 10.58 -24.89 0.78
N LYS A 304 9.51 -24.61 1.53
CA LYS A 304 9.11 -25.42 2.67
C LYS A 304 8.55 -26.76 2.18
N GLY A 305 8.82 -27.84 2.93
CA GLY A 305 8.28 -29.18 2.66
C GLY A 305 8.93 -29.92 1.50
N ASP A 306 8.65 -31.21 1.39
CA ASP A 306 9.01 -32.02 0.21
C ASP A 306 7.82 -32.06 -0.76
N PHE A 307 8.02 -31.55 -1.96
CA PHE A 307 6.99 -31.53 -3.00
C PHE A 307 6.74 -32.92 -3.61
N THR A 308 7.61 -33.90 -3.36
CA THR A 308 7.47 -35.26 -3.87
C THR A 308 6.56 -36.14 -2.99
N GLU A 309 6.37 -35.76 -1.72
CA GLU A 309 5.57 -36.44 -0.70
C GLU A 309 4.23 -35.70 -0.44
N SER A 310 3.22 -35.94 -1.28
CA SER A 310 1.77 -35.85 -0.97
C SER A 310 0.96 -36.27 -2.20
#